data_AF-F9QAB9-F1
#
_entry.id   AF-F9QAB9-F1
#
_cell.length_a   1.000
_cell.length_b   1.000
_cell.length_c   1.000
_cell.angle_alpha   90.00
_cell.angle_beta   90.00
_cell.angle_gamma   90.00
#
_symmetry.space_group_name_H-M   'P 1'
#
loop_
_entity.id
_entity.type
_entity.pdbx_description
1 polymer ?
#
loop_
_entity_poly.entity_id
_entity_poly.type
_entity_poly.pdbx_seq_one_letter_code
_entity_poly.pdbx_strand_id
1 'polypeptide(L)' 'MKLVEVKHPLVKHKIGVMREADIDTKKFRELATEVGSLLTYEATADLETEK' A
#
# COMPACT_ATOMS: atom_id res chain seq x y z
N MET A 1 -3.75 18.73 10.01
CA MET A 1 -3.92 17.38 9.44
C MET A 1 -2.62 16.62 9.66
N LYS A 2 -2.65 15.43 10.29
CA LYS A 2 -1.44 14.61 10.52
C LYS A 2 -1.09 13.91 9.21
N LEU A 3 0.15 14.08 8.76
CA LEU A 3 0.69 13.36 7.60
C LEU A 3 1.43 12.11 8.11
N VAL A 4 1.13 10.95 7.54
CA VAL A 4 1.85 9.69 7.81
C VAL A 4 2.51 9.25 6.51
N GLU A 5 3.84 9.25 6.48
CA GLU A 5 4.61 8.71 5.37
C GLU A 5 4.84 7.21 5.59
N VAL A 6 4.26 6.37 4.75
CA VAL A 6 4.43 4.91 4.81
C VAL A 6 5.75 4.51 4.17
N LYS A 7 6.75 4.14 4.99
CA LYS A 7 8.12 3.78 4.55
C LYS A 7 8.32 2.28 4.26
N HIS A 8 7.24 1.53 4.07
CA HIS A 8 7.32 0.09 3.83
C HIS A 8 8.00 -0.23 2.47
N PRO A 9 9.08 -1.04 2.43
CA PRO A 9 9.83 -1.31 1.19
C PRO A 9 8.96 -1.87 0.05
N LEU A 10 8.03 -2.76 0.37
CA LEU A 10 7.09 -3.31 -0.63
C LEU A 10 6.13 -2.26 -1.19
N VAL A 11 5.68 -1.27 -0.41
CA VAL A 11 4.82 -0.19 -0.93
C VAL A 11 5.60 0.61 -1.97
N LYS A 12 6.84 0.98 -1.65
CA LYS A 12 7.74 1.68 -2.59
C LYS A 12 7.97 0.88 -3.88
N HIS A 13 8.28 -0.41 -3.76
CA HIS A 13 8.50 -1.27 -4.92
C HIS A 13 7.23 -1.40 -5.79
N LYS A 14 6.08 -1.70 -5.18
CA LYS A 14 4.81 -1.90 -5.90
C LYS A 14 4.33 -0.61 -6.58
N ILE A 15 4.46 0.54 -5.93
CA ILE A 15 4.17 1.85 -6.56
C ILE A 15 5.11 2.10 -7.74
N GLY A 16 6.38 1.68 -7.65
CA GLY A 16 7.32 1.74 -8.77
C GLY A 16 6.79 1.01 -10.00
N VAL A 17 6.36 -0.25 -9.82
CA VAL A 17 5.77 -1.07 -10.90
C VAL A 17 4.44 -0.48 -11.39
N MET A 18 3.57 -0.01 -10.48
CA MET A 18 2.29 0.61 -10.86
C MET A 18 2.41 1.86 -11.74
N ARG A 19 3.59 2.51 -11.76
CA ARG A 19 3.86 3.72 -12.55
C ARG A 19 4.53 3.43 -13.90
N GLU A 20 4.77 2.17 -14.24
CA GLU A 20 5.24 1.79 -15.56
C GLU A 20 4.21 2.16 -16.63
N ALA A 21 4.65 2.76 -17.73
CA ALA A 21 3.76 3.30 -18.76
C ALA A 21 2.91 2.22 -19.45
N ASP A 22 3.47 1.01 -19.58
CA ASP A 22 2.89 -0.10 -20.32
C ASP A 22 2.20 -1.15 -19.40
N ILE A 23 1.89 -0.78 -18.16
CA ILE A 23 1.23 -1.70 -17.22
C ILE A 23 -0.18 -2.06 -17.68
N ASP A 24 -0.53 -3.34 -17.66
CA ASP A 24 -1.88 -3.78 -17.96
C ASP A 24 -2.86 -3.48 -16.81
N THR A 25 -4.13 -3.26 -17.14
CA THR A 25 -5.14 -2.86 -16.15
C THR A 25 -5.40 -3.93 -15.09
N LYS A 26 -5.20 -5.22 -15.40
CA LYS A 26 -5.38 -6.30 -14.41
C LYS A 26 -4.25 -6.23 -13.39
N LYS A 27 -3.01 -6.10 -13.84
CA LYS A 27 -1.83 -6.01 -13.00
C LYS A 27 -1.84 -4.76 -12.12
N PHE A 28 -2.28 -3.63 -12.66
CA PHE A 28 -2.47 -2.42 -11.86
C PHE A 28 -3.46 -2.63 -10.71
N ARG A 29 -4.62 -3.27 -10.96
CA ARG A 29 -5.62 -3.56 -9.92
C ARG A 29 -5.12 -4.54 -8.87
N GLU A 30 -4.37 -5.56 -9.28
CA GLU A 30 -3.71 -6.50 -8.35
C GLU A 30 -2.75 -5.76 -7.42
N LEU A 31 -1.85 -4.95 -7.98
CA LEU A 31 -0.89 -4.17 -7.20
C LEU A 31 -1.58 -3.14 -6.29
N ALA A 32 -2.63 -2.47 -6.77
CA ALA A 32 -3.41 -1.53 -5.96
C ALA A 32 -4.06 -2.22 -4.75
N THR A 33 -4.55 -3.44 -4.93
CA THR A 33 -5.12 -4.26 -3.85
C THR A 33 -4.05 -4.61 -2.81
N GLU A 34 -2.88 -5.04 -3.27
CA GLU A 34 -1.76 -5.37 -2.38
C GLU A 34 -1.21 -4.15 -1.62
N VAL A 35 -1.09 -3.00 -2.29
CA VAL A 35 -0.72 -1.73 -1.64
C VAL A 35 -1.78 -1.34 -0.63
N GLY A 36 -3.07 -1.46 -0.96
CA GLY A 36 -4.18 -1.21 -0.04
C GLY A 36 -4.06 -2.03 1.25
N SER A 37 -3.78 -3.33 1.15
CA SER A 37 -3.58 -4.19 2.33
C SER A 37 -2.42 -3.73 3.22
N LEU A 38 -1.29 -3.34 2.61
CA LEU A 38 -0.13 -2.82 3.35
C LEU A 38 -0.45 -1.48 4.04
N LEU A 39 -1.18 -0.60 3.36
CA LEU A 39 -1.62 0.68 3.94
C LEU A 39 -2.60 0.47 5.09
N THR A 40 -3.54 -0.47 4.96
CA THR A 40 -4.48 -0.83 6.03
C THR A 40 -3.74 -1.32 7.26
N TYR A 41 -2.75 -2.21 7.09
CA TYR A 41 -1.92 -2.70 8.19
C TYR A 41 -1.29 -1.54 8.98
N GLU A 42 -0.64 -0.61 8.29
CA GLU A 42 -0.02 0.57 8.90
C GLU A 42 -1.05 1.53 9.51
N ALA A 43 -2.21 1.70 8.87
CA ALA A 43 -3.28 2.56 9.34
C ALA A 43 -3.97 2.02 10.61
N THR A 44 -3.89 0.72 10.85
CA THR A 44 -4.48 0.06 12.03
C THR A 44 -3.48 -0.21 13.15
N ALA A 45 -2.24 0.27 13.04
CA ALA A 45 -1.16 -0.06 13.97
C ALA A 45 -1.41 0.43 15.41
N ASP A 46 -2.27 1.42 15.61
CA ASP A 46 -2.62 1.99 16.91
C ASP A 46 -4.01 1.56 17.42
N LEU A 47 -4.67 0.61 16.75
CA LEU A 47 -5.94 0.07 17.23
C LEU A 47 -5.74 -0.72 18.52
N GLU A 48 -6.58 -0.45 19.51
CA GLU A 48 -6.61 -1.21 20.75
C GLU A 48 -7.09 -2.65 20.50
N THR A 49 -6.45 -3.61 21.15
CA THR A 49 -6.86 -5.02 21.13
C THR A 49 -7.54 -5.40 22.44
N GLU A 50 -8.49 -6.32 22.38
CA GLU A 50 -9.03 -6.96 23.57
C GLU A 50 -7.95 -7.83 24.26
N LYS A 51 -8.11 -8.06 25.57
CA LYS A 51 -7.15 -8.82 26.40
C LYS A 51 -7.49 -10.31 26.47
#